data_AF-A0A318TMM8-F1
#
_entry.id   AF-A0A318TMM8-F1
#
_cell.length_a   1.000
_cell.length_b   1.000
_cell.length_c   1.000
_cell.angle_alpha   90.00
_cell.angle_beta   90.00
_cell.angle_gamma   90.00
#
_symmetry.space_group_name_H-M   'P 1'
#
loop_
_entity.id
_entity.type
_entity.pdbx_description
1 polymer ?
#
loop_
_entity_poly.entity_id
_entity_poly.type
_entity_poly.pdbx_seq_one_letter_code
_entity_poly.pdbx_strand_id
1 'polypeptide(L)'
;MKKFLIIVGLLVTLGGSVFGFIIYQKNNLENAVVDYLISEEKIAKSNIITSEAFIANLSGARNYMVSVKLKNDDKSYLYYRENGKIHLESYTENGRGFVQ
;
A
#
# COMPACT_ATOMS: atom_id res chain seq x y z
N MET A 1 40.48 -8.43 -7.49
CA MET A 1 39.89 -7.34 -6.69
C MET A 1 39.03 -6.38 -7.52
N LYS A 2 39.56 -5.69 -8.55
CA LYS A 2 38.76 -4.76 -9.39
C LYS A 2 37.48 -5.38 -9.99
N LYS A 3 37.58 -6.60 -10.55
CA LYS A 3 36.41 -7.34 -11.09
C LYS A 3 35.36 -7.68 -10.03
N PHE A 4 35.79 -8.00 -8.80
CA PHE A 4 34.89 -8.31 -7.69
C PHE A 4 34.12 -7.07 -7.22
N LEU A 5 34.79 -5.91 -7.10
CA LEU A 5 34.14 -4.64 -6.74
C LEU A 5 33.11 -4.21 -7.79
N ILE A 6 33.37 -4.45 -9.08
CA ILE A 6 32.40 -4.17 -10.15
C ILE A 6 31.16 -5.06 -10.00
N ILE A 7 31.33 -6.36 -9.73
CA ILE A 7 30.21 -7.30 -9.54
C ILE A 7 29.37 -6.91 -8.30
N VAL A 8 30.03 -6.59 -7.19
CA VAL A 8 29.35 -6.12 -5.97
C VAL A 8 28.60 -4.82 -6.23
N GLY A 9 29.22 -3.87 -6.94
CA GLY A 9 28.58 -2.61 -7.32
C GLY A 9 27.33 -2.83 -8.16
N LEU A 10 27.38 -3.74 -9.15
CA LEU A 10 26.22 -4.13 -9.96
C LEU A 10 25.09 -4.76 -9.13
N LEU A 11 25.42 -5.64 -8.18
CA LEU A 11 24.41 -6.24 -7.31
C LEU A 11 23.72 -5.21 -6.41
N VAL A 12 24.48 -4.26 -5.87
CA VAL A 12 23.94 -3.19 -5.02
C VAL A 12 23.04 -2.25 -5.82
N THR A 13 23.43 -1.85 -7.04
CA THR A 13 22.59 -0.98 -7.87
C THR A 13 21.31 -1.68 -8.31
N LEU A 14 21.39 -2.96 -8.71
CA LEU A 14 20.22 -3.76 -9.05
C LEU A 14 19.30 -3.93 -7.83
N GLY A 15 19.82 -4.36 -6.69
CA GLY A 15 19.03 -4.53 -5.46
C GLY A 15 18.40 -3.23 -4.98
N GLY A 16 19.17 -2.13 -5.00
CA GLY A 16 18.69 -0.80 -4.63
C GLY A 16 17.58 -0.29 -5.54
N SER A 17 17.67 -0.56 -6.85
CA SER A 17 16.62 -0.17 -7.80
C SER A 17 15.30 -0.89 -7.55
N VAL A 18 15.34 -2.20 -7.26
CA VAL A 18 14.14 -2.99 -6.94
C VAL A 18 13.51 -2.51 -5.64
N PHE A 19 14.31 -2.31 -4.60
CA PHE A 19 13.82 -1.83 -3.31
C PHE A 19 13.21 -0.43 -3.41
N GLY A 20 13.87 0.47 -4.14
CA GLY A 20 13.37 1.82 -4.41
C GLY A 20 12.03 1.80 -5.15
N PHE A 21 11.87 0.93 -6.15
CA PHE A 21 10.62 0.75 -6.87
C PHE A 21 9.48 0.27 -5.96
N ILE A 22 9.74 -0.70 -5.07
CA ILE A 22 8.75 -1.20 -4.10
C ILE A 22 8.28 -0.08 -3.17
N ILE A 23 9.22 0.69 -2.60
CA ILE A 23 8.88 1.84 -1.73
C ILE A 23 8.03 2.86 -2.49
N TYR A 24 8.43 3.19 -3.72
CA TYR A 24 7.69 4.13 -4.55
C TYR A 24 6.24 3.66 -4.78
N GLN A 25 6.04 2.38 -5.16
CA GLN A 25 4.71 1.81 -5.36
C GLN A 25 3.85 1.87 -4.10
N LYS A 26 4.43 1.51 -2.95
CA LYS A 26 3.75 1.57 -1.65
C LYS A 26 3.30 2.99 -1.30
N ASN A 27 4.21 3.96 -1.35
CA ASN A 27 3.91 5.34 -0.98
C ASN A 27 2.91 5.98 -1.95
N ASN A 28 3.02 5.71 -3.25
CA ASN A 28 2.10 6.21 -4.25
C ASN A 28 0.67 5.67 -4.02
N LEU A 29 0.54 4.38 -3.71
CA LEU A 29 -0.74 3.77 -3.41
C LEU A 29 -1.33 4.33 -2.11
N GLU A 30 -0.53 4.43 -1.05
CA GLU A 30 -0.96 4.98 0.24
C GLU A 30 -1.51 6.40 0.11
N ASN A 31 -0.76 7.29 -0.55
CA ASN A 31 -1.18 8.66 -0.79
C ASN A 31 -2.51 8.72 -1.54
N ALA A 32 -2.69 7.88 -2.56
CA ALA A 32 -3.92 7.91 -3.34
C ALA A 32 -5.13 7.31 -2.64
N VAL A 33 -4.92 6.31 -1.77
CA VAL A 33 -6.00 5.83 -0.89
C VAL A 33 -6.40 6.93 0.09
N VAL A 34 -5.43 7.61 0.70
CA VAL A 34 -5.71 8.76 1.57
C VAL A 34 -6.44 9.89 0.82
N ASP A 35 -5.99 10.24 -0.37
CA ASP A 35 -6.62 11.25 -1.22
C ASP A 35 -8.04 10.85 -1.62
N TYR A 36 -8.26 9.59 -1.99
CA TYR A 36 -9.60 9.03 -2.26
C TYR A 36 -10.52 9.17 -1.04
N LEU A 37 -10.06 8.78 0.15
CA LEU A 37 -10.86 8.86 1.37
C LEU A 37 -11.24 10.31 1.70
N ILE A 38 -10.34 11.26 1.48
CA ILE A 38 -10.61 12.68 1.77
C ILE A 38 -11.52 13.30 0.70
N SER A 39 -11.22 13.05 -0.57
CA SER A 39 -11.85 13.75 -1.69
C SER A 39 -13.17 13.13 -2.15
N GLU A 40 -13.25 11.81 -2.21
CA GLU A 40 -14.44 11.08 -2.68
C GLU A 40 -15.33 10.66 -1.50
N GLU A 41 -14.77 9.98 -0.50
CA GLU A 41 -15.53 9.50 0.69
C GLU A 41 -15.78 10.60 1.74
N LYS A 42 -15.22 11.80 1.53
CA LYS A 42 -15.37 12.97 2.43
C LYS A 42 -14.96 12.71 3.89
N ILE A 43 -14.03 11.79 4.11
CA ILE A 43 -13.47 11.50 5.43
C ILE A 43 -12.45 12.58 5.78
N ALA A 44 -12.64 13.27 6.90
CA ALA A 44 -11.65 14.23 7.38
C ALA A 44 -10.31 13.53 7.64
N LYS A 45 -9.19 14.10 7.17
CA LYS A 45 -7.84 13.55 7.37
C LYS A 45 -7.53 13.26 8.85
N SER A 46 -8.05 14.06 9.76
CA SER A 46 -7.92 13.86 11.21
C SER A 46 -8.61 12.60 11.76
N ASN A 47 -9.48 11.98 10.98
CA ASN A 47 -10.19 10.75 11.35
C ASN A 47 -9.47 9.50 10.84
N ILE A 48 -8.44 9.63 10.00
CA ILE A 48 -7.57 8.53 9.58
C ILE A 48 -6.48 8.37 10.66
N ILE A 49 -6.51 7.26 11.40
CA ILE A 49 -5.50 6.96 12.43
C ILE A 49 -4.23 6.42 11.76
N THR A 50 -4.39 5.42 10.89
CA THR A 50 -3.29 4.77 10.18
C THR A 50 -3.65 4.56 8.72
N SER A 51 -2.66 4.70 7.87
CA SER A 51 -2.64 4.23 6.49
C SER A 51 -1.31 3.51 6.30
N GLU A 52 -1.33 2.21 6.03
CA GLU A 52 -0.10 1.44 5.86
C GLU A 52 -0.16 0.62 4.58
N ALA A 53 0.68 0.97 3.61
CA ALA A 53 0.85 0.13 2.42
C ALA A 53 1.63 -1.15 2.73
N PHE A 54 1.25 -2.27 2.10
CA PHE A 54 1.92 -3.55 2.21
C PHE A 54 1.79 -4.40 0.94
N ILE A 55 2.58 -5.47 0.86
CA ILE A 55 2.51 -6.47 -0.21
C ILE A 55 1.64 -7.63 0.30
N ALA A 56 0.49 -7.86 -0.34
CA ALA A 56 -0.50 -8.85 0.07
C ALA A 56 -0.26 -10.26 -0.51
N ASN A 57 0.71 -10.42 -1.42
CA ASN A 57 0.99 -11.67 -2.14
C ASN A 57 -0.24 -12.20 -2.93
N LEU A 58 -1.05 -11.28 -3.45
CA LEU A 58 -2.19 -11.55 -4.32
C LEU A 58 -1.83 -11.26 -5.77
N SER A 59 -2.57 -11.82 -6.72
CA SER A 59 -2.32 -11.59 -8.15
C SER A 59 -2.70 -10.18 -8.58
N GLY A 60 -1.94 -9.63 -9.53
CA GLY A 60 -2.30 -8.38 -10.22
C GLY A 60 -2.26 -7.16 -9.30
N ALA A 61 -3.25 -6.27 -9.47
CA ALA A 61 -3.36 -5.01 -8.76
C ALA A 61 -3.41 -5.16 -7.23
N ARG A 62 -4.00 -6.27 -6.75
CA ARG A 62 -4.16 -6.58 -5.33
C ARG A 62 -2.85 -6.98 -4.64
N ASN A 63 -1.77 -7.18 -5.38
CA ASN A 63 -0.47 -7.47 -4.75
C ASN A 63 -0.01 -6.33 -3.84
N TYR A 64 -0.40 -5.09 -4.14
CA TYR A 64 -0.16 -3.93 -3.28
C TYR A 64 -1.49 -3.45 -2.71
N MET A 65 -1.53 -3.31 -1.39
CA MET A 65 -2.72 -2.86 -0.68
C MET A 65 -2.37 -1.83 0.38
N VAL A 66 -3.39 -1.11 0.86
CA VAL A 66 -3.28 -0.17 1.98
C VAL A 66 -4.29 -0.58 3.04
N SER A 67 -3.79 -0.80 4.25
CA SER A 67 -4.63 -0.96 5.44
C SER A 67 -4.93 0.41 6.02
N VAL A 68 -6.21 0.70 6.24
CA VAL A 68 -6.68 1.97 6.82
C VAL A 68 -7.47 1.69 8.08
N LYS A 69 -7.16 2.44 9.14
CA LYS A 69 -7.93 2.45 10.38
C LYS A 69 -8.48 3.84 10.65
N LEU A 70 -9.78 3.93 10.91
CA LEU A 70 -10.47 5.18 11.20
C LEU A 70 -10.69 5.34 12.71
N LYS A 71 -10.90 6.58 13.17
CA LYS A 71 -11.05 6.90 14.59
C LYS A 71 -12.39 6.48 15.19
N ASN A 72 -13.42 6.45 14.35
CA ASN A 72 -14.81 6.29 14.81
C ASN A 72 -15.35 4.87 14.55
N ASP A 73 -14.51 3.94 14.08
CA ASP A 73 -14.87 2.54 13.95
C ASP A 73 -13.72 1.63 14.40
N ASP A 74 -14.08 0.40 14.79
CA ASP A 74 -13.12 -0.65 15.11
C ASP A 74 -12.73 -1.46 13.86
N LYS A 75 -12.95 -0.90 12.68
CA LYS A 75 -12.74 -1.59 11.40
C LYS A 75 -11.32 -1.33 10.89
N SER A 76 -10.79 -2.32 10.20
CA SER A 76 -9.57 -2.17 9.40
C SER A 76 -9.93 -2.47 7.95
N TYR A 77 -9.79 -1.46 7.10
CA TYR A 77 -10.20 -1.51 5.69
C TYR A 77 -8.98 -1.75 4.82
N LEU A 78 -9.10 -2.67 3.85
CA LEU A 78 -8.05 -2.97 2.90
C LEU A 78 -8.45 -2.43 1.52
N TYR A 79 -7.65 -1.51 1.01
CA TYR A 79 -7.85 -0.90 -0.31
C TYR A 79 -6.75 -1.31 -1.29
N TYR A 80 -7.06 -1.34 -2.57
CA TYR A 80 -6.10 -1.49 -3.66
C TYR A 80 -6.42 -0.53 -4.81
N ARG A 81 -5.49 -0.36 -5.75
CA ARG A 81 -5.70 0.46 -6.95
C ARG A 81 -5.67 -0.40 -8.20
N GLU A 82 -6.72 -0.29 -9.02
CA GLU A 82 -6.81 -0.94 -10.32
C GLU A 82 -7.30 0.07 -11.37
N ASN A 83 -6.61 0.11 -12.53
CA ASN A 83 -6.96 1.03 -13.63
C ASN A 83 -7.13 2.50 -13.20
N GLY A 84 -6.30 2.95 -12.25
CA GLY A 84 -6.32 4.33 -11.71
C GLY A 84 -7.40 4.59 -10.65
N LYS A 85 -8.27 3.62 -10.35
CA LYS A 85 -9.34 3.75 -9.35
C LYS A 85 -9.00 3.02 -8.07
N ILE A 86 -9.46 3.56 -6.94
CA ILE A 86 -9.33 2.93 -5.63
C ILE A 86 -10.55 2.03 -5.38
N HIS A 87 -10.29 0.82 -4.90
CA HIS A 87 -11.30 -0.20 -4.60
C HIS A 87 -11.13 -0.67 -3.16
N LEU A 88 -12.24 -0.84 -2.44
CA LEU A 88 -12.27 -1.55 -1.17
C LEU A 88 -12.28 -3.07 -1.47
N GLU A 89 -11.30 -3.79 -0.97
CA GLU A 89 -11.23 -5.26 -1.10
C GLU A 89 -12.02 -5.93 0.03
N SER A 90 -11.76 -5.51 1.27
CA SER A 90 -12.34 -6.13 2.45
C SER A 90 -12.22 -5.21 3.66
N TYR A 91 -12.98 -5.52 4.70
CA TYR A 91 -12.78 -4.94 6.02
C TYR A 91 -12.81 -6.03 7.09
N THR A 92 -12.06 -5.82 8.17
CA THR A 92 -12.12 -6.68 9.36
C THR A 92 -12.81 -5.92 10.47
N GLU A 93 -13.77 -6.56 11.12
CA GLU A 93 -14.49 -6.05 12.29
C GLU A 93 -14.51 -7.13 13.36
N ASN A 94 -14.03 -6.83 14.57
CA ASN A 94 -13.98 -7.79 15.69
C ASN A 94 -13.31 -9.14 15.34
N GLY A 95 -12.24 -9.10 14.55
CA GLY A 95 -11.52 -10.29 14.09
C GLY A 95 -12.25 -11.12 13.01
N ARG A 96 -13.39 -10.64 12.50
CA ARG A 96 -14.11 -11.25 11.38
C ARG A 96 -13.89 -10.44 10.11
N GLY A 97 -13.44 -11.11 9.05
CA GLY A 97 -13.23 -10.51 7.73
C GLY A 97 -14.50 -10.53 6.89
N PHE A 98 -14.76 -9.44 6.20
CA PHE A 98 -15.85 -9.28 5.24
C PHE A 98 -15.24 -8.84 3.92
N VAL A 99 -15.40 -9.66 2.89
CA VAL A 99 -14.89 -9.42 1.53
C VAL A 99 -16.03 -8.83 0.69
N GLN A 100 -15.71 -7.89 -0.20
CA GLN A 100 -16.68 -7.30 -1.13
C GLN A 100 -16.75 -8.06 -2.46
#